data_AF-A0A5D4HBH2-F1
#
_entry.id   AF-A0A5D4HBH2-F1
#
_cell.length_a   1.000
_cell.length_b   1.000
_cell.length_c   1.000
_cell.angle_alpha   90.00
_cell.angle_beta   90.00
_cell.angle_gamma   90.00
#
_symmetry.space_group_name_H-M   'P 1'
#
loop_
_entity.id
_entity.type
_entity.pdbx_description
1 polymer ?
#
loop_
_entity_poly.entity_id
_entity_poly.type
_entity_poly.pdbx_seq_one_letter_code
_entity_poly.pdbx_strand_id
1 'polypeptide(L)'
;MKKFIVILFVICLSGNLKAQILEWNFLSDVKGSERVSTSTTTDPNLEVSVLSRGPGIKAQRTTYSFASAFPVNLTKEDAIKAGSYYQFAVKAKKGYQVSLNALDIILRIQKNAPKSYRWMYSTDGEQFIDLGQGEIESKPTINNGLPQPTLDLSTVKALQDVPSSQTITFRLYAWGGTDSTVDNGFRIGKSSATRSALSVSGKVVKEK
;
A
#
# COMPACT_ATOMS: atom_id res chain seq x y z
N MET A 1 23.43 -40.46 -42.90
CA MET A 1 22.31 -39.84 -42.15
C MET A 1 22.90 -38.79 -41.21
N LYS A 2 22.81 -37.51 -41.57
CA LYS A 2 23.42 -36.39 -40.80
C LYS A 2 22.51 -36.06 -39.61
N LYS A 3 23.01 -36.25 -38.38
CA LYS A 3 22.30 -35.93 -37.14
C LYS A 3 22.42 -34.42 -36.88
N PHE A 4 21.32 -33.69 -37.02
CA PHE A 4 21.22 -32.29 -36.58
C PHE A 4 20.98 -32.27 -35.07
N ILE A 5 21.91 -31.66 -34.33
CA ILE A 5 21.75 -31.33 -32.91
C ILE A 5 21.08 -29.96 -32.86
N VAL A 6 19.83 -29.91 -32.40
CA VAL A 6 19.13 -28.65 -32.12
C VAL A 6 19.48 -28.23 -30.70
N ILE A 7 20.23 -27.14 -30.56
CA ILE A 7 20.51 -26.49 -29.28
C ILE A 7 19.33 -25.57 -28.97
N LEU A 8 18.56 -25.91 -27.93
CA LEU A 8 17.47 -25.09 -27.43
C LEU A 8 18.07 -23.93 -26.60
N PHE A 9 18.07 -22.73 -27.18
CA PHE A 9 18.50 -21.51 -26.50
C PHE A 9 17.36 -21.01 -25.61
N VAL A 10 17.44 -21.29 -24.30
CA VAL A 10 16.49 -20.78 -23.32
C VAL A 10 16.84 -19.31 -23.06
N ILE A 11 16.07 -18.41 -23.68
CA ILE A 11 16.13 -16.97 -23.39
C ILE A 11 15.42 -16.75 -22.05
N CYS A 12 16.19 -16.62 -20.98
CA CYS A 12 15.68 -16.11 -19.71
C CYS A 12 15.30 -14.63 -19.90
N LEU A 13 14.02 -14.36 -20.18
CA LEU A 13 13.48 -13.01 -20.00
C LEU A 13 13.58 -12.68 -18.51
N SER A 14 14.56 -11.86 -18.14
CA SER A 14 14.63 -11.22 -16.83
C SER A 14 13.50 -10.19 -16.74
N GLY A 15 12.31 -10.64 -16.37
CA GLY A 15 11.33 -9.74 -15.78
C GLY A 15 11.98 -9.09 -14.56
N ASN A 16 11.85 -7.77 -14.42
CA ASN A 16 12.21 -7.09 -13.18
C ASN A 16 11.28 -7.62 -12.07
N LEU A 17 11.69 -8.71 -11.42
CA LEU A 17 11.09 -9.18 -10.18
C LEU A 17 11.39 -8.08 -9.15
N LYS A 18 10.43 -7.17 -8.93
CA LYS A 18 10.43 -6.36 -7.72
C LYS A 18 10.46 -7.36 -6.56
N ALA A 19 11.45 -7.24 -5.67
CA ALA A 19 11.55 -8.07 -4.47
C ALA A 19 10.42 -7.69 -3.51
N GLN A 20 9.23 -8.16 -3.83
CA GLN A 20 7.98 -7.86 -3.14
C GLN A 20 8.01 -8.57 -1.78
N ILE A 21 7.98 -7.80 -0.69
CA ILE A 21 8.08 -8.33 0.67
C ILE A 21 6.74 -8.32 1.40
N LEU A 22 5.80 -7.47 0.96
CA LEU A 22 4.41 -7.45 1.42
C LEU A 22 3.45 -7.17 0.26
N GLU A 23 2.29 -7.81 0.28
CA GLU A 23 1.18 -7.51 -0.62
C GLU A 23 -0.19 -7.66 0.04
N TRP A 24 -1.17 -6.93 -0.49
CA TRP A 24 -2.59 -7.15 -0.25
C TRP A 24 -3.30 -7.36 -1.58
N ASN A 25 -3.76 -8.59 -1.78
CA ASN A 25 -4.59 -8.97 -2.90
C ASN A 25 -6.01 -9.34 -2.43
N PHE A 26 -7.01 -8.56 -2.82
CA PHE A 26 -8.38 -8.70 -2.35
C PHE A 26 -9.25 -9.64 -3.21
N LEU A 27 -8.66 -10.64 -3.87
CA LEU A 27 -9.43 -11.68 -4.57
C LEU A 27 -10.20 -12.58 -3.58
N SER A 28 -11.32 -13.15 -4.05
CA SER A 28 -12.19 -14.13 -3.37
C SER A 28 -12.70 -13.73 -1.98
N ASP A 29 -14.02 -13.65 -1.81
CA ASP A 29 -14.74 -13.44 -0.54
C ASP A 29 -14.48 -12.13 0.25
N VAL A 30 -13.63 -11.24 -0.27
CA VAL A 30 -13.47 -9.88 0.25
C VAL A 30 -14.68 -9.02 -0.15
N LYS A 31 -15.49 -8.64 0.84
CA LYS A 31 -16.63 -7.71 0.77
C LYS A 31 -16.16 -6.25 0.69
N GLY A 32 -14.93 -5.99 1.14
CA GLY A 32 -14.27 -4.69 1.21
C GLY A 32 -14.60 -3.85 2.42
N SER A 33 -15.47 -4.36 3.28
CA SER A 33 -15.90 -3.74 4.53
C SER A 33 -15.36 -4.47 5.77
N GLU A 34 -14.36 -5.35 5.58
CA GLU A 34 -13.68 -6.07 6.65
C GLU A 34 -13.08 -5.08 7.63
N ARG A 35 -13.07 -5.41 8.93
CA ARG A 35 -12.48 -4.54 9.95
C ARG A 35 -11.00 -4.26 9.67
N VAL A 36 -10.28 -5.30 9.28
CA VAL A 36 -8.86 -5.31 8.92
C VAL A 36 -8.62 -6.30 7.79
N SER A 37 -7.47 -6.21 7.11
CA SER A 37 -6.99 -7.20 6.15
C SER A 37 -5.53 -7.54 6.42
N THR A 38 -5.21 -8.82 6.64
CA THR A 38 -3.82 -9.27 6.68
C THR A 38 -3.22 -9.23 5.28
N SER A 39 -1.89 -9.08 5.19
CA SER A 39 -1.16 -9.22 3.94
C SER A 39 -1.32 -10.63 3.37
N THR A 40 -1.57 -10.72 2.06
CA THR A 40 -1.70 -12.00 1.33
C THR A 40 -0.34 -12.59 0.97
N THR A 41 0.67 -11.73 0.85
CA THR A 41 2.07 -12.11 0.66
C THR A 41 2.87 -11.45 1.78
N THR A 42 3.72 -12.23 2.44
CA THR A 42 4.62 -11.75 3.50
C THR A 42 5.94 -12.47 3.40
N ASP A 43 7.04 -11.72 3.33
CA ASP A 43 8.38 -12.29 3.45
C ASP A 43 8.47 -13.12 4.74
N PRO A 44 8.97 -14.36 4.71
CA PRO A 44 9.01 -15.25 5.88
C PRO A 44 9.70 -14.65 7.12
N ASN A 45 10.55 -13.65 6.94
CA ASN A 45 11.32 -12.99 7.99
C ASN A 45 10.68 -11.67 8.48
N LEU A 46 9.47 -11.34 8.02
CA LEU A 46 8.64 -10.26 8.55
C LEU A 46 7.49 -10.82 9.39
N GLU A 47 7.01 -9.99 10.31
CA GLU A 47 5.70 -10.19 10.93
C GLU A 47 4.59 -9.97 9.89
N VAL A 48 3.48 -10.70 10.00
CA VAL A 48 2.32 -10.51 9.13
C VAL A 48 1.79 -9.08 9.28
N SER A 49 1.68 -8.36 8.17
CA SER A 49 1.22 -6.99 8.18
C SER A 49 -0.31 -6.92 8.15
N VAL A 50 -0.88 -5.94 8.85
CA VAL A 50 -2.33 -5.75 8.95
C VAL A 50 -2.70 -4.37 8.42
N LEU A 51 -3.50 -4.34 7.35
CA LEU A 51 -4.13 -3.14 6.83
C LEU A 51 -5.41 -2.84 7.61
N SER A 52 -5.56 -1.58 8.01
CA SER A 52 -6.66 -1.09 8.84
C SER A 52 -7.08 0.32 8.44
N ARG A 53 -8.16 0.82 9.03
CA ARG A 53 -8.68 2.17 8.86
C ARG A 53 -8.40 2.98 10.12
N GLY A 54 -8.09 4.26 9.95
CA GLY A 54 -8.14 5.24 11.02
C GLY A 54 -9.60 5.53 11.44
N PRO A 55 -9.78 6.16 12.62
CA PRO A 55 -11.10 6.37 13.20
C PRO A 55 -11.99 7.34 12.39
N GLY A 56 -11.40 8.17 11.52
CA GLY A 56 -12.11 9.19 10.75
C GLY A 56 -12.85 8.67 9.52
N ILE A 57 -12.59 7.44 9.07
CA ILE A 57 -13.20 6.88 7.85
C ILE A 57 -14.05 5.65 8.15
N LYS A 58 -15.13 5.48 7.37
CA LYS A 58 -16.08 4.39 7.56
C LYS A 58 -15.90 3.33 6.48
N ALA A 59 -15.98 2.05 6.87
CA ALA A 59 -15.92 0.95 5.91
C ALA A 59 -17.06 1.04 4.88
N GLN A 60 -16.78 0.66 3.63
CA GLN A 60 -17.77 0.60 2.56
C GLN A 60 -17.75 -0.78 1.89
N ARG A 61 -18.91 -1.28 1.46
CA ARG A 61 -18.99 -2.55 0.71
C ARG A 61 -18.58 -2.32 -0.74
N THR A 62 -17.48 -2.92 -1.15
CA THR A 62 -16.99 -2.91 -2.52
C THR A 62 -16.03 -4.08 -2.67
N THR A 63 -16.47 -5.11 -3.39
CA THR A 63 -15.68 -6.33 -3.62
C THR A 63 -14.33 -6.03 -4.26
N TYR A 64 -13.35 -6.86 -3.98
CA TYR A 64 -11.99 -6.78 -4.52
C TYR A 64 -11.25 -5.49 -4.15
N SER A 65 -11.58 -4.91 -3.00
CA SER A 65 -11.00 -3.67 -2.51
C SER A 65 -11.06 -3.66 -0.99
N PHE A 66 -10.17 -2.95 -0.32
CA PHE A 66 -10.36 -2.51 1.05
C PHE A 66 -10.91 -1.09 1.01
N ALA A 67 -12.22 -0.95 1.23
CA ALA A 67 -12.97 0.21 0.80
C ALA A 67 -13.47 1.04 1.98
N SER A 68 -13.42 2.37 1.82
CA SER A 68 -13.93 3.31 2.80
C SER A 68 -14.66 4.47 2.14
N ALA A 69 -15.68 4.95 2.83
CA ALA A 69 -16.25 6.27 2.66
C ALA A 69 -15.44 7.27 3.51
N PHE A 70 -14.98 8.36 2.88
CA PHE A 70 -14.22 9.41 3.55
C PHE A 70 -15.13 10.59 3.92
N PRO A 71 -14.85 11.29 5.05
CA PRO A 71 -15.53 12.53 5.38
C PRO A 71 -15.02 13.70 4.52
N VAL A 72 -15.64 14.86 4.69
CA VAL A 72 -15.10 16.13 4.16
C VAL A 72 -14.06 16.65 5.15
N ASN A 73 -12.78 16.48 4.80
CA ASN A 73 -11.66 17.18 5.41
C ASN A 73 -11.11 18.15 4.36
N LEU A 74 -10.97 19.44 4.67
CA LEU A 74 -10.56 20.43 3.67
C LEU A 74 -9.06 20.38 3.41
N THR A 75 -8.27 20.13 4.46
CA THR A 75 -6.82 20.10 4.43
C THR A 75 -6.24 18.77 4.92
N LYS A 76 -4.94 18.59 4.71
CA LYS A 76 -4.18 17.48 5.29
C LYS A 76 -4.26 17.50 6.82
N GLU A 77 -4.15 18.68 7.42
CA GLU A 77 -4.23 18.87 8.87
C GLU A 77 -5.59 18.44 9.42
N ASP A 78 -6.68 18.73 8.71
CA ASP A 78 -8.02 18.27 9.07
C ASP A 78 -8.12 16.74 9.03
N ALA A 79 -7.55 16.11 8.00
CA ALA A 79 -7.51 14.65 7.88
C ALA A 79 -6.66 14.00 8.99
N ILE A 80 -5.54 14.62 9.38
CA ILE A 80 -4.72 14.18 10.51
C ILE A 80 -5.52 14.24 11.81
N LYS A 81 -6.14 15.38 12.11
CA LYS A 81 -6.97 15.57 13.32
C LYS A 81 -8.15 14.60 13.38
N ALA A 82 -8.81 14.35 12.25
CA ALA A 82 -9.93 13.41 12.16
C ALA A 82 -9.49 11.94 12.19
N GLY A 83 -8.20 11.64 11.96
CA GLY A 83 -7.73 10.28 11.77
C GLY A 83 -8.24 9.64 10.48
N SER A 84 -8.33 10.42 9.41
CA SER A 84 -8.83 10.00 8.10
C SER A 84 -7.74 9.34 7.25
N TYR A 85 -7.40 8.09 7.57
CA TYR A 85 -6.33 7.36 6.89
C TYR A 85 -6.57 5.86 6.75
N TYR A 86 -5.82 5.23 5.84
CA TYR A 86 -5.51 3.80 5.91
C TYR A 86 -4.15 3.58 6.59
N GLN A 87 -3.96 2.47 7.30
CA GLN A 87 -2.70 2.17 7.99
C GLN A 87 -2.29 0.71 7.86
N PHE A 88 -0.99 0.47 7.71
CA PHE A 88 -0.36 -0.83 7.91
C PHE A 88 1.03 -0.65 8.54
N ALA A 89 1.68 -1.75 8.91
CA ALA A 89 3.02 -1.71 9.50
C ALA A 89 3.96 -2.75 8.92
N VAL A 90 5.26 -2.47 8.91
CA VAL A 90 6.33 -3.39 8.53
C VAL A 90 7.22 -3.61 9.74
N LYS A 91 7.41 -4.87 10.12
CA LYS A 91 8.25 -5.26 11.26
C LYS A 91 9.02 -6.52 10.91
N ALA A 92 10.34 -6.46 11.06
CA ALA A 92 11.18 -7.64 10.91
C ALA A 92 11.05 -8.56 12.14
N LYS A 93 11.12 -9.87 11.91
CA LYS A 93 11.23 -10.86 12.99
C LYS A 93 12.59 -10.73 13.67
N LYS A 94 12.68 -11.16 14.93
CA LYS A 94 13.92 -11.13 15.73
C LYS A 94 15.12 -11.67 14.94
N GLY A 95 16.22 -10.93 14.93
CA GLY A 95 17.45 -11.29 14.23
C GLY A 95 17.47 -10.93 12.74
N TYR A 96 16.48 -10.17 12.27
CA TYR A 96 16.40 -9.65 10.90
C TYR A 96 16.16 -8.14 10.90
N GLN A 97 16.61 -7.50 9.82
CA GLN A 97 16.37 -6.10 9.51
C GLN A 97 15.74 -5.96 8.12
N VAL A 98 15.05 -4.85 7.90
CA VAL A 98 14.34 -4.55 6.65
C VAL A 98 14.80 -3.23 6.05
N SER A 99 14.98 -3.23 4.72
CA SER A 99 15.26 -2.06 3.90
C SER A 99 14.17 -1.93 2.84
N LEU A 100 13.44 -0.82 2.82
CA LEU A 100 12.30 -0.62 1.93
C LEU A 100 12.72 0.09 0.64
N ASN A 101 12.26 -0.40 -0.50
CA ASN A 101 12.60 0.14 -1.81
C ASN A 101 11.46 0.98 -2.40
N ALA A 102 10.25 0.42 -2.48
CA ALA A 102 9.12 1.11 -3.09
C ALA A 102 7.77 0.64 -2.54
N LEU A 103 6.78 1.51 -2.60
CA LEU A 103 5.38 1.23 -2.31
C LEU A 103 4.53 1.52 -3.55
N ASP A 104 3.73 0.52 -3.97
CA ASP A 104 2.77 0.64 -5.06
C ASP A 104 1.33 0.49 -4.51
N ILE A 105 0.42 1.31 -5.03
CA ILE A 105 -1.00 1.25 -4.65
C ILE A 105 -1.91 1.47 -5.86
N ILE A 106 -3.07 0.84 -5.82
CA ILE A 106 -4.18 1.05 -6.75
C ILE A 106 -5.33 1.66 -5.98
N LEU A 107 -5.82 2.79 -6.47
CA LEU A 107 -6.94 3.48 -5.86
C LEU A 107 -8.17 3.41 -6.76
N ARG A 108 -9.32 3.19 -6.12
CA ARG A 108 -10.66 3.39 -6.67
C ARG A 108 -11.29 4.58 -5.99
N ILE A 109 -11.42 5.67 -6.73
CA ILE A 109 -11.82 6.97 -6.21
C ILE A 109 -13.14 7.37 -6.88
N GLN A 110 -14.15 7.68 -6.08
CA GLN A 110 -15.44 8.18 -6.55
C GLN A 110 -15.44 9.70 -6.72
N LYS A 111 -16.52 10.23 -7.31
CA LYS A 111 -16.61 11.64 -7.75
C LYS A 111 -16.41 12.65 -6.63
N ASN A 112 -16.95 12.42 -5.44
CA ASN A 112 -16.92 13.37 -4.31
C ASN A 112 -15.93 12.97 -3.20
N ALA A 113 -15.19 11.89 -3.41
CA ALA A 113 -14.12 11.43 -2.54
C ALA A 113 -12.95 12.44 -2.49
N PRO A 114 -12.03 12.30 -1.52
CA PRO A 114 -10.78 13.06 -1.44
C PRO A 114 -10.12 13.36 -2.79
N LYS A 115 -9.60 14.58 -2.92
CA LYS A 115 -8.92 15.12 -4.10
C LYS A 115 -7.41 15.16 -3.96
N SER A 116 -6.91 15.01 -2.74
CA SER A 116 -5.48 14.90 -2.47
C SER A 116 -5.23 13.77 -1.48
N TYR A 117 -4.05 13.17 -1.57
CA TYR A 117 -3.57 12.24 -0.56
C TYR A 117 -2.05 12.35 -0.36
N ARG A 118 -1.58 11.85 0.78
CA ARG A 118 -0.15 11.72 1.07
C ARG A 118 0.12 10.51 1.95
N TRP A 119 1.22 9.82 1.64
CA TRP A 119 1.78 8.80 2.50
C TRP A 119 2.64 9.44 3.59
N MET A 120 2.52 8.91 4.80
CA MET A 120 3.36 9.27 5.93
C MET A 120 3.88 7.98 6.57
N TYR A 121 5.04 8.05 7.22
CA TYR A 121 5.57 6.95 8.02
C TYR A 121 5.94 7.39 9.43
N SER A 122 6.06 6.43 10.33
CA SER A 122 6.57 6.59 11.68
C SER A 122 7.39 5.36 12.07
N THR A 123 8.50 5.55 12.76
CA THR A 123 9.32 4.46 13.35
C THR A 123 9.21 4.39 14.87
N ASP A 124 8.57 5.39 15.49
CA ASP A 124 8.32 5.51 16.93
C ASP A 124 6.86 5.26 17.32
N GLY A 125 5.95 5.23 16.34
CA GLY A 125 4.50 5.09 16.52
C GLY A 125 3.78 6.40 16.87
N GLU A 126 4.50 7.49 17.08
CA GLU A 126 3.96 8.77 17.56
C GLU A 126 4.07 9.86 16.48
N GLN A 127 5.27 10.11 15.99
CA GLN A 127 5.53 11.15 14.99
C GLN A 127 5.45 10.57 13.59
N PHE A 128 4.55 11.12 12.78
CA PHE A 128 4.41 10.76 11.38
C PHE A 128 5.07 11.81 10.49
N ILE A 129 5.97 11.34 9.62
CA ILE A 129 6.73 12.14 8.67
C ILE A 129 6.20 11.92 7.26
N ASP A 130 6.02 13.01 6.52
CA ASP A 130 5.59 13.01 5.13
C ASP A 130 6.56 12.26 4.21
N LEU A 131 6.02 11.46 3.29
CA LEU A 131 6.77 10.79 2.21
C LEU A 131 6.48 11.42 0.85
N GLY A 132 7.45 11.31 -0.06
CA GLY A 132 7.39 11.86 -1.41
C GLY A 132 7.59 13.38 -1.47
N GLN A 133 7.68 13.90 -2.70
CA GLN A 133 8.01 15.32 -2.97
C GLN A 133 6.87 16.30 -2.68
N GLY A 134 5.65 15.81 -2.46
CA GLY A 134 4.48 16.65 -2.21
C GLY A 134 3.19 15.85 -2.09
N GLU A 135 2.09 16.59 -2.03
CA GLU A 135 0.74 16.02 -2.10
C GLU A 135 0.49 15.46 -3.49
N ILE A 136 -0.24 14.34 -3.55
CA ILE A 136 -0.62 13.74 -4.83
C ILE A 136 -2.08 14.09 -5.11
N GLU A 137 -2.30 14.79 -6.23
CA GLU A 137 -3.64 15.01 -6.74
C GLU A 137 -4.27 13.67 -7.15
N SER A 138 -5.53 13.51 -6.76
CA SER A 138 -6.30 12.32 -7.03
C SER A 138 -7.57 12.66 -7.78
N LYS A 139 -7.92 11.80 -8.73
CA LYS A 139 -9.04 12.01 -9.66
C LYS A 139 -9.98 10.81 -9.58
N PRO A 140 -11.29 11.01 -9.86
CA PRO A 140 -12.20 9.89 -9.97
C PRO A 140 -11.66 8.86 -10.96
N THR A 141 -11.69 7.60 -10.56
CA THR A 141 -11.13 6.51 -11.36
C THR A 141 -12.26 5.71 -12.01
N ILE A 142 -11.96 5.05 -13.14
CA ILE A 142 -12.84 4.04 -13.70
C ILE A 142 -13.04 2.86 -12.71
N ASN A 143 -14.05 2.02 -12.96
CA ASN A 143 -14.50 0.99 -12.02
C ASN A 143 -13.39 0.06 -11.49
N ASN A 144 -12.34 -0.19 -12.27
CA ASN A 144 -11.22 -1.08 -11.89
C ASN A 144 -10.12 -0.41 -11.05
N GLY A 145 -10.27 0.89 -10.73
CA GLY A 145 -9.22 1.69 -10.11
C GLY A 145 -8.05 1.95 -11.05
N LEU A 146 -7.15 2.83 -10.62
CA LEU A 146 -5.94 3.18 -11.36
C LEU A 146 -4.72 2.99 -10.47
N PRO A 147 -3.62 2.41 -11.00
CA PRO A 147 -2.31 2.48 -10.35
C PRO A 147 -1.95 3.94 -10.09
N GLN A 148 -1.44 4.21 -8.90
CA GLN A 148 -0.90 5.51 -8.54
C GLN A 148 0.62 5.54 -8.79
N PRO A 149 1.26 6.73 -8.84
CA PRO A 149 2.71 6.81 -8.91
C PRO A 149 3.39 5.98 -7.82
N THR A 150 4.38 5.18 -8.20
CA THR A 150 5.21 4.43 -7.26
C THR A 150 5.89 5.38 -6.29
N LEU A 151 5.75 5.12 -5.00
CA LEU A 151 6.47 5.87 -3.98
C LEU A 151 7.85 5.24 -3.77
N ASP A 152 8.90 5.97 -4.14
CA ASP A 152 10.29 5.59 -3.85
C ASP A 152 10.59 5.76 -2.35
N LEU A 153 11.04 4.68 -1.71
CA LEU A 153 11.42 4.61 -0.31
C LEU A 153 12.94 4.40 -0.14
N SER A 154 13.64 4.05 -1.22
CA SER A 154 15.06 3.69 -1.19
C SER A 154 15.95 4.85 -0.72
N THR A 155 15.50 6.08 -0.94
CA THR A 155 16.19 7.31 -0.54
C THR A 155 15.88 7.76 0.89
N VAL A 156 14.88 7.14 1.55
CA VAL A 156 14.47 7.49 2.91
C VAL A 156 15.31 6.71 3.91
N LYS A 157 16.37 7.36 4.44
CA LYS A 157 17.35 6.72 5.34
C LYS A 157 16.73 6.00 6.55
N ALA A 158 15.69 6.56 7.14
CA ALA A 158 15.00 5.97 8.29
C ALA A 158 14.22 4.68 7.96
N LEU A 159 14.09 4.34 6.68
CA LEU A 159 13.43 3.12 6.18
C LEU A 159 14.43 2.08 5.66
N GLN A 160 15.73 2.31 5.88
CA GLN A 160 16.81 1.40 5.51
C GLN A 160 17.42 0.77 6.76
N ASP A 161 17.73 -0.53 6.67
CA ASP A 161 18.36 -1.32 7.72
C ASP A 161 17.63 -1.25 9.07
N VAL A 162 16.30 -1.18 9.03
CA VAL A 162 15.46 -1.03 10.23
C VAL A 162 15.44 -2.35 11.00
N PRO A 163 15.89 -2.38 12.27
CA PRO A 163 16.04 -3.61 13.03
C PRO A 163 14.69 -4.14 13.53
N SER A 164 14.68 -5.40 13.95
CA SER A 164 13.49 -6.09 14.48
C SER A 164 12.90 -5.48 15.76
N SER A 165 13.66 -4.65 16.47
CA SER A 165 13.20 -3.89 17.64
C SER A 165 12.30 -2.71 17.28
N GLN A 166 12.32 -2.25 16.03
CA GLN A 166 11.51 -1.12 15.55
C GLN A 166 10.36 -1.60 14.67
N THR A 167 9.33 -0.75 14.54
CA THR A 167 8.17 -1.01 13.68
C THR A 167 7.96 0.21 12.80
N ILE A 168 7.94 0.00 11.49
CA ILE A 168 7.65 1.06 10.53
C ILE A 168 6.14 1.07 10.31
N THR A 169 5.46 2.15 10.72
CA THR A 169 4.02 2.32 10.48
C THR A 169 3.80 3.27 9.33
N PHE A 170 3.00 2.86 8.34
CA PHE A 170 2.60 3.71 7.22
C PHE A 170 1.15 4.16 7.39
N ARG A 171 0.88 5.43 7.07
CA ARG A 171 -0.47 5.97 6.93
C ARG A 171 -0.66 6.62 5.56
N LEU A 172 -1.79 6.35 4.92
CA LEU A 172 -2.26 7.06 3.73
C LEU A 172 -3.38 8.00 4.16
N TYR A 173 -3.06 9.28 4.34
CA TYR A 173 -4.06 10.32 4.58
C TYR A 173 -4.63 10.82 3.26
N ALA A 174 -5.92 11.15 3.23
CA ALA A 174 -6.57 11.75 2.08
C ALA A 174 -7.60 12.80 2.52
N TRP A 175 -7.72 13.89 1.75
CA TRP A 175 -8.58 15.05 2.04
C TRP A 175 -9.04 15.75 0.75
N GLY A 176 -9.79 16.83 0.89
CA GLY A 176 -10.34 17.64 -0.21
C GLY A 176 -11.65 17.08 -0.79
N GLY A 177 -12.29 16.11 -0.12
CA GLY A 177 -13.58 15.57 -0.55
C GLY A 177 -14.69 16.63 -0.52
N THR A 178 -15.70 16.48 -1.36
CA THR A 178 -16.77 17.49 -1.54
C THR A 178 -18.13 17.05 -1.01
N ASP A 179 -18.29 15.77 -0.68
CA ASP A 179 -19.52 15.21 -0.10
C ASP A 179 -19.14 14.05 0.83
N SER A 180 -19.88 13.87 1.92
CA SER A 180 -19.64 12.81 2.93
C SER A 180 -20.63 11.65 2.86
N THR A 181 -21.58 11.68 1.91
CA THR A 181 -22.72 10.76 1.82
C THR A 181 -22.88 10.15 0.42
N VAL A 182 -22.62 10.92 -0.64
CA VAL A 182 -22.78 10.50 -2.03
C VAL A 182 -21.42 10.44 -2.71
N ASP A 183 -21.10 9.32 -3.35
CA ASP A 183 -19.89 9.13 -4.16
C ASP A 183 -18.58 9.54 -3.46
N ASN A 184 -18.47 9.25 -2.17
CA ASN A 184 -17.33 9.61 -1.32
C ASN A 184 -16.37 8.44 -1.03
N GLY A 185 -16.42 7.39 -1.84
CA GLY A 185 -15.54 6.23 -1.73
C GLY A 185 -14.12 6.53 -2.20
N PHE A 186 -13.15 6.44 -1.29
CA PHE A 186 -11.71 6.43 -1.58
C PHE A 186 -11.18 5.10 -1.09
N ARG A 187 -10.82 4.20 -2.02
CA ARG A 187 -10.71 2.77 -1.74
C ARG A 187 -9.41 2.21 -2.27
N ILE A 188 -8.81 1.26 -1.56
CA ILE A 188 -7.63 0.52 -2.02
C ILE A 188 -8.11 -0.67 -2.86
N GLY A 189 -7.82 -0.68 -4.15
CA GLY A 189 -8.33 -1.65 -5.12
C GLY A 189 -8.43 -1.05 -6.53
N LYS A 190 -8.85 -1.80 -7.55
CA LYS A 190 -9.37 -3.18 -7.52
C LYS A 190 -8.24 -4.19 -7.69
N SER A 191 -8.17 -5.22 -6.85
CA SER A 191 -7.27 -6.36 -7.10
C SER A 191 -7.74 -7.20 -8.30
N SER A 192 -6.80 -7.89 -8.94
CA SER A 192 -7.05 -8.92 -9.95
C SER A 192 -6.08 -10.09 -9.78
N ALA A 193 -6.28 -11.17 -10.54
CA ALA A 193 -5.44 -12.38 -10.55
C ALA A 193 -3.93 -12.08 -10.73
N THR A 194 -3.60 -10.98 -11.39
CA THR A 194 -2.23 -10.58 -11.71
C THR A 194 -1.79 -9.31 -11.00
N ARG A 195 -2.61 -8.78 -10.09
CA ARG A 195 -2.43 -7.43 -9.56
C ARG A 195 -2.92 -7.29 -8.12
N SER A 196 -1.98 -7.21 -7.20
CA SER A 196 -2.20 -6.79 -5.82
C SER A 196 -2.57 -5.29 -5.76
N ALA A 197 -3.43 -4.90 -4.82
CA ALA A 197 -3.93 -3.53 -4.72
C ALA A 197 -3.02 -2.62 -3.89
N LEU A 198 -2.24 -3.20 -2.99
CA LEU A 198 -1.20 -2.54 -2.22
C LEU A 198 0.00 -3.48 -2.16
N SER A 199 1.19 -2.93 -2.33
CA SER A 199 2.40 -3.71 -2.43
C SER A 199 3.59 -2.90 -1.86
N VAL A 200 4.46 -3.55 -1.10
CA VAL A 200 5.76 -3.00 -0.65
C VAL A 200 6.89 -3.92 -1.12
N SER A 201 7.89 -3.33 -1.77
CA SER A 201 9.12 -4.01 -2.19
C SER A 201 10.30 -3.56 -1.32
N GLY A 202 11.28 -4.44 -1.17
CA GLY A 202 12.45 -4.18 -0.34
C GLY A 202 13.31 -5.42 -0.19
N LYS A 203 14.12 -5.42 0.87
CA LYS A 203 14.99 -6.54 1.23
C LYS A 203 14.88 -6.81 2.72
N VAL A 204 14.79 -8.08 3.09
CA VAL A 204 14.88 -8.53 4.48
C VAL A 204 16.14 -9.38 4.61
N VAL A 205 17.01 -9.04 5.57
CA VAL A 205 18.28 -9.74 5.79
C VAL A 205 18.49 -10.00 7.26
N LYS A 206 19.33 -10.98 7.56
CA LYS A 206 19.76 -11.25 8.94
C LYS A 206 20.54 -10.04 9.47
N GLU A 207 20.27 -9.65 10.71
CA GLU A 207 21.08 -8.65 11.43
C GLU A 207 22.52 -9.15 11.54
N LYS A 208 23.49 -8.23 11.43
CA LYS A 208 24.92 -8.54 11.55
C LYS A 208 25.34 -8.67 13.01
#